data_AF-A0A1A8P7M9-F1
#
_entry.id   AF-A0A1A8P7M9-F1
#
_cell.length_a   1.000
_cell.length_b   1.000
_cell.length_c   1.000
_cell.angle_alpha   90.00
_cell.angle_beta   90.00
_cell.angle_gamma   90.00
#
_symmetry.space_group_name_H-M   'P 1'
#
loop_
_entity.id
_entity.type
_entity.pdbx_description
1 polymer ?
#
loop_
_entity_poly.entity_id
_entity_poly.type
_entity_poly.pdbx_seq_one_letter_code
_entity_poly.pdbx_strand_id
1 'polypeptide(L)'
;GSQTGSKKSLDLTGPLLLGGVPKLPEDFPVQNQQFVGCMKNLRIDNQHIDMAGFIANNGTMPGCSAKRHFCNNNPCLNGGTCVNLWGSFSCDCPLGFGGQNCERAMANPLRFQGNSLLQWSNLEAAAASTLWHIELMFRTRQSSSTLLHIASGLQHNLTLQIRGE
;
A
#
# COMPACT_ATOMS: atom_id res chain seq x y z
N GLY A 1 4.21 -10.60 -24.26
CA GLY A 1 3.66 -11.97 -24.34
C GLY A 1 3.57 -12.38 -25.79
N SER A 2 4.02 -13.58 -26.14
CA SER A 2 3.81 -14.14 -27.49
C SER A 2 2.50 -14.90 -27.50
N GLN A 3 1.55 -14.52 -28.36
CA GLN A 3 0.36 -15.33 -28.61
C GLN A 3 0.66 -16.38 -29.67
N THR A 4 0.42 -17.65 -29.35
CA THR A 4 0.46 -18.77 -30.29
C THR A 4 -0.98 -19.12 -30.69
N GLY A 5 -1.48 -18.49 -31.76
CA GLY A 5 -2.83 -18.70 -32.31
C GLY A 5 -3.04 -18.06 -33.69
N SER A 6 -4.10 -18.46 -34.41
CA SER A 6 -4.40 -18.09 -35.81
C SER A 6 -4.68 -16.59 -36.04
N LYS A 7 -4.99 -15.82 -34.99
CA LYS A 7 -5.07 -14.35 -35.07
C LYS A 7 -3.70 -13.73 -34.76
N LYS A 8 -2.93 -13.47 -35.82
CA LYS A 8 -1.61 -12.84 -35.78
C LYS A 8 -1.61 -11.32 -35.53
N SER A 9 -2.70 -10.77 -34.96
CA SER A 9 -2.81 -9.35 -34.68
C SER A 9 -3.38 -9.15 -33.28
N LEU A 10 -2.69 -8.34 -32.47
CA LEU A 10 -3.31 -7.76 -31.29
C LEU A 10 -4.36 -6.76 -31.75
N ASP A 11 -5.58 -6.90 -31.24
CA ASP A 11 -6.62 -5.88 -31.38
C ASP A 11 -6.39 -4.82 -30.29
N LEU A 12 -5.92 -3.64 -30.72
CA LEU A 12 -5.62 -2.49 -29.85
C LEU A 12 -6.65 -1.37 -30.05
N THR A 13 -7.93 -1.71 -30.12
CA THR A 13 -9.02 -0.74 -30.24
C THR A 13 -9.19 0.18 -29.02
N GLY A 14 -8.63 -0.21 -27.86
CA GLY A 14 -8.60 0.61 -26.64
C GLY A 14 -7.34 1.48 -26.50
N PRO A 15 -7.36 2.47 -25.58
CA PRO A 15 -6.18 3.29 -25.30
C PRO A 15 -5.04 2.44 -24.73
N LEU A 16 -3.80 2.71 -25.16
CA LEU A 16 -2.60 2.16 -24.54
C LEU A 16 -2.37 2.84 -23.19
N LEU A 17 -2.51 2.08 -22.10
CA LEU A 17 -2.31 2.59 -20.74
C LEU A 17 -0.92 2.18 -20.25
N LEU A 18 -0.18 3.16 -19.72
CA LEU A 18 1.17 2.98 -19.23
C LEU A 18 1.24 3.48 -17.77
N GLY A 19 1.78 2.66 -16.87
CA GLY A 19 1.92 3.02 -15.45
C GLY A 19 0.76 2.56 -14.55
N GLY A 20 -0.35 2.11 -15.11
CA GLY A 20 -1.44 1.51 -14.36
C GLY A 20 -2.65 1.22 -15.24
N VAL A 21 -3.61 0.49 -14.67
CA VAL A 21 -4.91 0.20 -15.30
C VAL A 21 -6.03 0.83 -14.45
N PRO A 22 -7.15 1.25 -15.05
CA PRO A 22 -8.34 1.66 -14.28
C PRO A 22 -8.83 0.50 -13.42
N LYS A 23 -9.79 0.76 -12.51
CA LYS A 23 -10.43 -0.31 -11.74
C LYS A 23 -11.00 -1.35 -12.70
N LEU A 24 -10.40 -2.53 -12.69
CA LEU A 24 -10.84 -3.68 -13.46
C LEU A 24 -11.88 -4.46 -12.65
N PRO A 25 -12.72 -5.27 -13.31
CA PRO A 25 -13.56 -6.26 -12.64
C PRO A 25 -12.73 -7.14 -11.69
N GLU A 26 -13.31 -7.55 -10.55
CA GLU A 26 -12.62 -8.33 -9.50
C GLU A 26 -12.04 -9.65 -10.02
N ASP A 27 -12.61 -10.22 -11.08
CA ASP A 27 -12.20 -11.47 -11.72
C ASP A 27 -11.09 -11.30 -12.77
N PHE A 28 -10.61 -10.08 -13.00
CA PHE A 28 -9.59 -9.83 -14.02
C PHE A 28 -8.19 -10.23 -13.51
N PRO A 29 -7.46 -11.14 -14.20
CA PRO A 29 -6.25 -11.75 -13.66
C PRO A 29 -5.02 -10.83 -13.77
N VAL A 30 -4.94 -9.81 -12.92
CA VAL A 30 -3.81 -8.86 -12.85
C VAL A 30 -3.28 -8.76 -11.43
N GLN A 31 -2.03 -9.21 -11.24
CA GLN A 31 -1.36 -9.14 -9.93
C GLN A 31 -0.88 -7.73 -9.56
N ASN A 32 -0.53 -6.90 -10.54
CA ASN A 32 -0.02 -5.54 -10.32
C ASN A 32 -0.81 -4.56 -11.18
N GLN A 33 -1.70 -3.80 -10.53
CA GLN A 33 -2.59 -2.86 -11.20
C GLN A 33 -1.96 -1.47 -11.41
N GLN A 34 -0.81 -1.22 -10.78
CA GLN A 34 -0.12 0.07 -10.80
C GLN A 34 1.39 -0.10 -10.81
N PHE A 35 2.07 0.88 -11.38
CA PHE A 35 3.53 0.99 -11.40
C PHE A 35 3.95 2.36 -10.89
N VAL A 36 4.90 2.38 -9.96
CA VAL A 36 5.51 3.59 -9.42
C VAL A 36 6.99 3.58 -9.76
N GLY A 37 7.41 4.46 -10.67
CA GLY A 37 8.78 4.49 -11.15
C GLY A 37 8.99 5.46 -12.31
N CYS A 38 10.21 5.46 -12.85
CA CYS A 38 10.51 6.17 -14.09
C CYS A 38 10.35 5.28 -15.32
N MET A 39 9.84 5.89 -16.38
CA MET A 39 9.86 5.35 -17.72
C MET A 39 10.58 6.34 -18.63
N LYS A 40 11.41 5.84 -19.54
CA LYS A 40 12.13 6.67 -20.53
C LYS A 40 12.27 5.90 -21.84
N ASN A 41 12.51 6.63 -22.92
CA ASN A 41 12.76 6.07 -24.26
C ASN A 41 11.58 5.21 -24.78
N LEU A 42 10.34 5.64 -24.55
CA LEU A 42 9.17 4.96 -25.12
C LEU A 42 9.19 5.09 -26.64
N ARG A 43 9.02 3.96 -27.31
CA ARG A 43 8.93 3.88 -28.77
C ARG A 43 7.74 3.02 -29.15
N ILE A 44 6.91 3.51 -30.06
CA ILE A 44 5.80 2.76 -30.67
C ILE A 44 6.09 2.74 -32.17
N ASP A 45 6.19 1.54 -32.76
CA ASP A 45 6.51 1.36 -34.19
C ASP A 45 7.76 2.15 -34.64
N ASN A 46 8.83 2.05 -33.84
CA ASN A 46 10.10 2.79 -33.97
C ASN A 46 10.02 4.32 -33.78
N GLN A 47 8.83 4.90 -33.68
CA GLN A 47 8.64 6.32 -33.42
C GLN A 47 8.83 6.63 -31.94
N HIS A 48 9.69 7.60 -31.64
CA HIS A 48 9.87 8.08 -30.28
C HIS A 48 8.63 8.86 -29.84
N ILE A 49 8.08 8.48 -28.68
CA ILE A 49 6.92 9.16 -28.10
C ILE A 49 7.43 10.09 -26.99
N ASP A 50 7.10 11.38 -27.09
CA ASP A 50 7.32 12.31 -26.00
C ASP A 50 6.29 12.05 -24.89
N MET A 51 6.72 11.34 -23.85
CA MET A 51 5.88 11.02 -22.70
C MET A 51 5.51 12.24 -21.86
N ALA A 52 6.28 13.34 -21.91
CA ALA A 52 5.98 14.54 -21.13
C ALA A 52 4.73 15.28 -21.64
N GLY A 53 4.37 15.09 -22.91
CA GLY A 53 3.15 15.65 -23.50
C GLY A 53 1.85 14.96 -23.06
N PHE A 54 1.94 13.79 -22.41
CA PHE A 54 0.79 12.96 -22.05
C PHE A 54 0.63 12.76 -20.53
N ILE A 55 1.08 13.74 -19.74
CA ILE A 55 0.96 13.74 -18.28
C ILE A 55 -0.53 13.75 -17.89
N ALA A 56 -1.04 12.61 -17.44
CA ALA A 56 -2.27 12.58 -16.69
C ALA A 56 -1.98 13.15 -15.29
N ASN A 57 -2.82 14.06 -14.80
CA ASN A 57 -2.68 14.81 -13.53
C ASN A 57 -2.77 13.94 -12.26
N ASN A 58 -2.32 12.69 -12.32
CA ASN A 58 -2.46 11.65 -11.30
C ASN A 58 -1.06 11.19 -10.82
N GLY A 59 -0.25 12.12 -10.34
CA GLY A 59 1.05 11.82 -9.73
C GLY A 59 2.22 11.57 -10.70
N THR A 60 2.05 11.83 -12.01
CA THR A 60 3.16 11.82 -12.97
C THR A 60 3.81 13.21 -13.05
N MET A 61 5.15 13.25 -13.16
CA MET A 61 5.92 14.49 -13.28
C MET A 61 6.99 14.33 -14.36
N PRO A 62 7.35 15.41 -15.07
CA PRO A 62 8.43 15.36 -16.04
C PRO A 62 9.78 15.14 -15.34
N GLY A 63 10.63 14.36 -15.98
CA GLY A 63 11.95 14.03 -15.48
C GLY A 63 11.99 12.82 -14.56
N CYS A 64 13.21 12.40 -14.24
CA CYS A 64 13.49 11.28 -13.36
C CYS A 64 14.56 11.71 -12.39
N SER A 65 14.16 12.41 -11.32
CA SER A 65 15.08 12.76 -10.24
C SER A 65 15.79 11.49 -9.78
N ALA A 66 17.12 11.52 -9.73
CA ALA A 66 17.91 10.37 -9.30
C ALA A 66 17.31 9.84 -8.00
N LYS A 67 17.00 8.54 -7.97
CA LYS A 67 16.28 7.88 -6.89
C LYS A 67 17.01 8.22 -5.59
N ARG A 68 16.47 9.15 -4.80
CA ARG A 68 17.04 9.46 -3.49
C ARG A 68 16.99 8.16 -2.72
N HIS A 69 18.15 7.65 -2.32
CA HIS A 69 18.19 6.40 -1.58
C HIS A 69 17.90 6.75 -0.13
N PHE A 70 16.62 6.72 0.23
CA PHE A 70 16.11 7.18 1.52
C PHE A 70 16.67 6.36 2.69
N CYS A 71 17.19 5.16 2.42
CA CYS A 71 17.88 4.34 3.41
C CYS A 71 19.35 4.71 3.68
N ASN A 72 19.97 5.62 2.92
CA ASN A 72 21.41 5.93 3.08
C ASN A 72 21.77 6.47 4.46
N ASN A 73 20.83 7.15 5.13
CA ASN A 73 21.05 7.71 6.45
C ASN A 73 20.65 6.75 7.58
N ASN A 74 20.31 5.50 7.27
CA ASN A 74 19.80 4.50 8.21
C ASN A 74 18.67 5.06 9.10
N PRO A 75 17.54 5.49 8.51
CA PRO A 75 16.47 6.15 9.26
C PRO A 75 15.76 5.23 10.28
N CYS A 76 15.87 3.91 10.12
CA CYS A 76 15.24 2.93 11.02
C CYS A 76 16.07 2.70 12.28
N LEU A 77 15.44 2.87 13.44
CA LEU A 77 16.04 2.69 14.76
C LEU A 77 15.82 1.26 15.27
N ASN A 78 16.44 0.96 16.42
CA ASN A 78 16.22 -0.27 17.19
C ASN A 78 16.38 -1.58 16.39
N GLY A 79 17.28 -1.59 15.41
CA GLY A 79 17.54 -2.77 14.55
C GLY A 79 16.50 -2.98 13.44
N GLY A 80 15.67 -1.98 13.13
CA GLY A 80 14.76 -2.00 11.99
C GLY A 80 15.50 -2.08 10.65
N THR A 81 14.92 -2.84 9.71
CA THR A 81 15.47 -2.96 8.35
C THR A 81 14.86 -1.89 7.46
N CYS A 82 15.68 -1.05 6.83
CA CYS A 82 15.20 -0.02 5.93
C CYS A 82 14.93 -0.59 4.54
N VAL A 83 13.71 -0.36 4.04
CA VAL A 83 13.29 -0.71 2.69
C VAL A 83 13.16 0.56 1.87
N ASN A 84 14.01 0.72 0.86
CA ASN A 84 14.02 1.89 0.00
C ASN A 84 12.87 1.84 -1.00
N LEU A 85 12.03 2.87 -1.03
CA LEU A 85 10.90 3.00 -1.96
C LEU A 85 11.20 4.08 -3.01
N TRP A 86 10.29 4.26 -3.98
CA TRP A 86 10.51 5.20 -5.09
C TRP A 86 10.59 6.67 -4.65
N GLY A 87 9.72 7.09 -3.73
CA GLY A 87 9.66 8.45 -3.20
C GLY A 87 9.80 8.54 -1.68
N SER A 88 10.11 7.43 -1.01
CA SER A 88 10.16 7.33 0.45
C SER A 88 10.99 6.13 0.90
N PHE A 89 10.90 5.80 2.18
CA PHE A 89 11.34 4.53 2.75
C PHE A 89 10.22 3.95 3.61
N SER A 90 10.33 2.66 3.91
CA SER A 90 9.59 2.01 4.99
C SER A 90 10.59 1.33 5.92
N CYS A 91 10.23 1.19 7.20
CA CYS A 91 11.01 0.43 8.16
C CYS A 91 10.29 -0.85 8.55
N ASP A 92 10.95 -1.99 8.32
CA ASP A 92 10.51 -3.28 8.86
C ASP A 92 10.98 -3.38 10.31
N CYS A 93 10.08 -3.05 11.24
CA CYS A 93 10.40 -3.02 12.66
C CYS A 93 10.46 -4.43 13.28
N PRO A 94 11.44 -4.68 14.18
CA PRO A 94 11.47 -5.90 14.96
C PRO A 94 10.26 -5.99 15.91
N LEU A 95 9.98 -7.21 16.38
CA LEU A 95 8.94 -7.40 17.40
C LEU A 95 9.25 -6.56 18.65
N GLY A 96 8.23 -5.86 19.16
CA GLY A 96 8.37 -4.97 20.31
C GLY A 96 8.76 -3.52 19.97
N PHE A 97 8.88 -3.16 18.68
CA PHE A 97 9.11 -1.78 18.24
C PHE A 97 8.11 -1.34 17.17
N GLY A 98 7.87 -0.04 17.11
CA GLY A 98 6.98 0.58 16.15
C GLY A 98 7.18 2.07 15.92
N GLY A 99 6.26 2.66 15.15
CA GLY A 99 6.43 3.98 14.57
C GLY A 99 7.08 3.92 13.19
N GLN A 100 7.07 5.06 12.49
CA GLN A 100 7.60 5.17 11.12
C GLN A 100 9.08 4.76 11.01
N ASN A 101 9.85 5.02 12.07
CA ASN A 101 11.28 4.79 12.15
C ASN A 101 11.63 3.71 13.20
N CYS A 102 10.66 2.92 13.67
CA CYS A 102 10.84 1.96 14.76
C CYS A 102 11.31 2.59 16.09
N GLU A 103 11.00 3.87 16.32
CA GLU A 103 11.45 4.64 17.47
C GLU A 103 10.68 4.33 18.77
N ARG A 104 9.49 3.75 18.66
CA ARG A 104 8.57 3.54 19.79
C ARG A 104 8.71 2.12 20.32
N ALA A 105 9.02 1.99 21.60
CA ALA A 105 8.98 0.70 22.28
C ALA A 105 7.53 0.27 22.53
N MET A 106 7.18 -0.94 22.07
CA MET A 106 5.91 -1.60 22.31
C MET A 106 6.14 -2.73 23.32
N ALA A 107 6.25 -2.37 24.60
CA ALA A 107 6.72 -3.26 25.66
C ALA A 107 5.88 -4.54 25.85
N ASN A 108 4.62 -4.55 25.39
CA ASN A 108 3.71 -5.69 25.55
C ASN A 108 2.90 -5.93 24.27
N PRO A 109 3.50 -6.49 23.20
CA PRO A 109 2.78 -6.79 21.98
C PRO A 109 1.80 -7.95 22.22
N LEU A 110 0.53 -7.74 21.92
CA LEU A 110 -0.50 -8.77 22.04
C LEU A 110 -0.38 -9.77 20.89
N ARG A 111 -0.36 -11.06 21.21
CA ARG A 111 -0.39 -12.15 20.24
C ARG A 111 -1.79 -12.75 20.16
N PHE A 112 -2.37 -12.74 18.97
CA PHE A 112 -3.68 -13.32 18.68
C PHE A 112 -3.49 -14.62 17.89
N GLN A 113 -4.07 -15.73 18.35
CA GLN A 113 -3.95 -17.05 17.71
C GLN A 113 -5.13 -17.37 16.76
N GLY A 114 -5.91 -16.34 16.37
CA GLY A 114 -7.03 -16.45 15.43
C GLY A 114 -8.42 -16.47 16.09
N ASN A 115 -8.54 -17.10 17.27
CA ASN A 115 -9.76 -17.08 18.09
C ASN A 115 -9.67 -16.18 19.33
N SER A 116 -8.57 -15.44 19.46
CA SER A 116 -8.35 -14.50 20.56
C SER A 116 -9.03 -13.17 20.25
N LEU A 117 -9.73 -12.57 21.21
CA LEU A 117 -10.33 -11.24 21.12
C LEU A 117 -9.96 -10.45 22.37
N LEU A 118 -9.59 -9.18 22.19
CA LEU A 118 -9.48 -8.21 23.29
C LEU A 118 -10.62 -7.22 23.14
N GLN A 119 -11.44 -7.09 24.19
CA GLN A 119 -12.62 -6.24 24.19
C GLN A 119 -12.61 -5.32 25.41
N TRP A 120 -12.95 -4.06 25.16
CA TRP A 120 -13.25 -3.08 26.19
C TRP A 120 -14.73 -2.70 26.09
N SER A 121 -15.40 -2.58 27.22
CA SER A 121 -16.79 -2.13 27.33
C SER A 121 -16.88 -0.84 28.14
N ASN A 122 -18.01 -0.11 28.01
CA ASN A 122 -18.32 1.11 28.78
C ASN A 122 -17.33 2.28 28.55
N LEU A 123 -16.87 2.48 27.30
CA LEU A 123 -15.92 3.55 26.95
C LEU A 123 -16.56 4.95 26.80
N GLU A 124 -17.83 5.11 27.16
CA GLU A 124 -18.63 6.33 26.96
C GLU A 124 -17.98 7.57 27.59
N ALA A 125 -17.37 7.43 28.77
CA ALA A 125 -16.67 8.52 29.45
C ALA A 125 -15.35 8.93 28.79
N ALA A 126 -14.67 8.01 28.10
CA ALA A 126 -13.40 8.27 27.42
C ALA A 126 -13.59 8.86 26.02
N ALA A 127 -14.67 8.49 25.32
CA ALA A 127 -14.96 8.96 23.97
C ALA A 127 -15.53 10.39 23.91
N ALA A 128 -16.14 10.88 25.00
CA ALA A 128 -16.84 12.16 25.03
C ALA A 128 -15.93 13.39 25.22
N SER A 129 -14.65 13.22 25.59
CA SER A 129 -13.81 14.33 26.07
C SER A 129 -12.58 14.66 25.21
N THR A 130 -12.26 13.88 24.16
CA THR A 130 -11.02 14.07 23.37
C THR A 130 -11.19 13.72 21.88
N LEU A 131 -10.43 14.38 21.00
CA LEU A 131 -10.17 13.88 19.65
C LEU A 131 -9.51 12.50 19.78
N TRP A 132 -10.23 11.44 19.44
CA TRP A 132 -9.72 10.09 19.52
C TRP A 132 -8.86 9.81 18.27
N HIS A 133 -7.58 9.51 18.49
CA HIS A 133 -6.65 9.06 17.47
C HIS A 133 -6.28 7.60 17.77
N ILE A 134 -6.47 6.72 16.79
CA ILE A 134 -6.14 5.30 16.92
C ILE A 134 -4.96 5.00 16.00
N GLU A 135 -3.84 4.62 16.60
CA GLU A 135 -2.68 4.10 15.89
C GLU A 135 -2.49 2.65 16.29
N LEU A 136 -2.46 1.77 15.28
CA LEU A 136 -2.30 0.33 15.47
C LEU A 136 -1.11 -0.12 14.64
N MET A 137 -0.24 -0.92 15.24
CA MET A 137 0.69 -1.73 14.48
C MET A 137 0.34 -3.20 14.66
N PHE A 138 0.27 -3.92 13.55
CA PHE A 138 0.02 -5.35 13.54
C PHE A 138 0.95 -6.03 12.53
N ARG A 139 1.18 -7.32 12.73
CA ARG A 139 1.88 -8.19 11.78
C ARG A 139 1.10 -9.47 11.66
N THR A 140 0.67 -9.81 10.45
CA THR A 140 -0.09 -11.03 10.19
C THR A 140 0.34 -11.70 8.89
N ARG A 141 0.11 -13.01 8.81
CA ARG A 141 0.24 -13.81 7.58
C ARG A 141 -1.12 -14.19 7.00
N GLN A 142 -2.21 -13.86 7.69
CA GLN A 142 -3.55 -14.15 7.20
C GLN A 142 -3.90 -13.17 6.08
N SER A 143 -4.48 -13.70 5.00
CA SER A 143 -4.94 -12.90 3.87
C SER A 143 -6.15 -12.03 4.28
N SER A 144 -7.04 -12.54 5.13
CA SER A 144 -8.21 -11.81 5.64
C SER A 144 -8.33 -11.89 7.15
N SER A 145 -8.58 -10.76 7.84
CA SER A 145 -8.72 -10.69 9.31
C SER A 145 -9.32 -9.38 9.79
N THR A 146 -10.12 -9.38 10.86
CA THR A 146 -10.55 -8.15 11.55
C THR A 146 -9.49 -7.70 12.56
N LEU A 147 -9.05 -6.44 12.46
CA LEU A 147 -8.03 -5.84 13.32
C LEU A 147 -8.64 -5.07 14.49
N LEU A 148 -9.72 -4.34 14.23
CA LEU A 148 -10.43 -3.55 15.23
C LEU A 148 -11.92 -3.50 14.87
N HIS A 149 -12.76 -3.63 15.88
CA HIS A 149 -14.20 -3.38 15.76
C HIS A 149 -14.64 -2.48 16.91
N ILE A 150 -15.19 -1.33 16.58
CA ILE A 150 -15.79 -0.38 17.53
C ILE A 150 -17.28 -0.31 17.25
N ALA A 151 -18.09 -0.41 18.30
CA ALA A 151 -19.52 -0.17 18.24
C ALA A 151 -19.91 0.86 19.30
N SER A 152 -20.70 1.84 18.90
CA SER A 152 -21.31 2.84 19.76
C SER A 152 -22.82 2.84 19.54
N GLY A 153 -23.55 2.31 20.52
CA GLY A 153 -25.00 2.09 20.40
C GLY A 153 -25.36 1.15 19.24
N LEU A 154 -26.56 1.33 18.69
CA LEU A 154 -27.10 0.46 17.62
C LEU A 154 -26.75 0.92 16.20
N GLN A 155 -26.21 2.11 16.01
CA GLN A 155 -26.11 2.74 14.68
C GLN A 155 -24.70 3.15 14.24
N HIS A 156 -23.70 3.08 15.11
CA HIS A 156 -22.35 3.52 14.78
C HIS A 156 -21.36 2.38 14.98
N ASN A 157 -20.83 1.88 13.89
CA ASN A 157 -19.84 0.81 13.86
C ASN A 157 -18.66 1.20 12.96
N LEU A 158 -17.46 0.92 13.44
CA LEU A 158 -16.22 1.07 12.69
C LEU A 158 -15.47 -0.27 12.73
N THR A 159 -15.22 -0.84 11.55
CA THR A 159 -14.48 -2.09 11.41
C THR A 159 -13.23 -1.84 10.58
N LEU A 160 -12.06 -2.03 11.18
CA LEU A 160 -10.79 -2.11 10.48
C LEU A 160 -10.48 -3.59 10.23
N GLN A 161 -10.31 -3.97 8.96
CA GLN A 161 -10.08 -5.34 8.55
C GLN A 161 -9.11 -5.38 7.36
N ILE A 162 -8.35 -6.45 7.28
CA ILE A 162 -7.61 -6.86 6.10
C ILE A 162 -8.54 -7.76 5.30
N ARG A 163 -8.68 -7.50 4.01
CA ARG A 163 -9.37 -8.38 3.07
C ARG A 163 -8.36 -8.84 2.04
N GLY A 164 -8.11 -10.14 2.03
CA GLY A 164 -7.32 -10.78 1.02
C GLY A 164 -8.17 -10.96 -0.21
N GLU A 165 -7.56 -10.71 -1.37
CA GLU A 165 -8.06 -11.12 -2.68
C GLU A 165 -7.73 -12.59 -2.92
#